data_AF-A0A382CA42-F1
#
_entry.id   AF-A0A382CA42-F1
#
_cell.length_a   1.000
_cell.length_b   1.000
_cell.length_c   1.000
_cell.angle_alpha   90.00
_cell.angle_beta   90.00
_cell.angle_gamma   90.00
#
_symmetry.space_group_name_H-M   'P 1'
#
loop_
_entity.id
_entity.type
_entity.pdbx_description
1 polymer ?
#
loop_
_entity_poly.entity_id
_entity_poly.type
_entity_poly.pdbx_seq_one_letter_code
_entity_poly.pdbx_strand_id
1 'polypeptide(L)'
;ATPNVPAPALRAARGGAPIAPGVGPAIAGPETRQLGTGLGDGADQFAHYVEELRETGLDVVFLIDATGSMDWALIAVKERVRDMMEWVRELVPIARFGVVAYRDVDDPEFVTRIQPLTFSTIKLERFLGPLHGVGGGSLRESVFVGMQTAVRDSGWRSSGKRLIILIGDAPPHRDELNALLQLVSSFHKGGGEITVLDISDDANPALLEARLKRKVPRAMYRGIPSYDFNLIAQAGGGDAVTLDGDIRLIRRLVTLIFGDAFSEDLAIALDAVESI
;
A
#
# COMPACT_ATOMS: atom_id res chain seq x y z
N ALA A 1 -10.15 42.99 -59.67
CA ALA A 1 -10.40 44.44 -59.57
C ALA A 1 -10.77 44.77 -58.13
N THR A 2 -10.22 45.86 -57.60
CA THR A 2 -10.60 46.52 -56.34
C THR A 2 -11.90 47.34 -56.51
N PRO A 3 -12.48 47.98 -55.47
CA PRO A 3 -12.51 47.72 -54.02
C PRO A 3 -13.99 47.54 -53.54
N ASN A 4 -14.45 47.73 -52.28
CA ASN A 4 -14.64 49.03 -51.60
C ASN A 4 -15.09 48.90 -50.12
N VAL A 5 -14.96 50.01 -49.36
CA VAL A 5 -14.98 50.14 -47.87
C VAL A 5 -15.75 51.45 -47.53
N PRO A 6 -16.60 51.61 -46.47
CA PRO A 6 -16.39 51.23 -45.05
C PRO A 6 -17.62 50.72 -44.25
N ALA A 7 -17.48 50.60 -42.92
CA ALA A 7 -18.56 50.59 -41.90
C ALA A 7 -19.22 52.01 -41.76
N PRO A 8 -20.31 52.27 -40.98
CA PRO A 8 -20.25 52.26 -39.50
C PRO A 8 -21.59 52.13 -38.68
N ALA A 9 -21.44 52.20 -37.34
CA ALA A 9 -22.29 52.91 -36.35
C ALA A 9 -23.75 52.52 -35.98
N LEU A 10 -23.93 52.26 -34.67
CA LEU A 10 -24.95 52.77 -33.72
C LEU A 10 -26.43 52.95 -34.17
N ARG A 11 -27.38 52.40 -33.39
CA ARG A 11 -28.06 53.05 -32.22
C ARG A 11 -29.38 52.36 -31.84
N ALA A 12 -29.78 52.47 -30.57
CA ALA A 12 -30.97 51.82 -29.99
C ALA A 12 -32.32 52.54 -30.22
N ALA A 13 -33.41 51.75 -30.20
CA ALA A 13 -34.77 52.11 -29.76
C ALA A 13 -35.42 50.82 -29.18
N ARG A 14 -35.81 50.70 -27.91
CA ARG A 14 -36.94 51.32 -27.17
C ARG A 14 -38.34 51.09 -27.78
N GLY A 15 -39.02 50.06 -27.27
CA GLY A 15 -40.36 50.19 -26.68
C GLY A 15 -41.58 49.89 -27.56
N GLY A 16 -42.33 48.85 -27.20
CA GLY A 16 -43.66 48.55 -27.74
C GLY A 16 -44.21 47.22 -27.20
N ALA A 17 -45.25 47.28 -26.37
CA ALA A 17 -45.96 46.13 -25.78
C ALA A 17 -47.46 46.23 -26.15
N PRO A 18 -48.36 45.33 -25.69
CA PRO A 18 -48.27 43.88 -25.48
C PRO A 18 -49.40 43.12 -26.22
N ILE A 19 -49.35 41.78 -26.27
CA ILE A 19 -50.55 40.93 -26.26
C ILE A 19 -50.22 39.56 -25.65
N ALA A 20 -51.04 39.13 -24.69
CA ALA A 20 -51.06 37.80 -24.08
C ALA A 20 -52.53 37.32 -24.08
N PRO A 21 -52.82 36.00 -24.01
CA PRO A 21 -52.61 35.29 -22.75
C PRO A 21 -52.02 33.87 -22.88
N GLY A 22 -51.08 33.56 -22.00
CA GLY A 22 -50.61 32.20 -21.70
C GLY A 22 -50.25 32.13 -20.22
N VAL A 23 -51.15 31.57 -19.41
CA VAL A 23 -50.98 31.32 -17.97
C VAL A 23 -49.80 30.35 -17.77
N GLY A 24 -48.86 30.48 -16.82
CA GLY A 24 -48.55 31.49 -15.80
C GLY A 24 -47.44 30.91 -14.88
N PRO A 25 -46.39 31.64 -14.46
CA PRO A 25 -45.18 31.00 -13.91
C PRO A 25 -45.06 30.95 -12.37
N ALA A 26 -44.22 30.02 -11.92
CA ALA A 26 -43.39 30.03 -10.70
C ALA A 26 -44.02 30.19 -9.30
N ILE A 27 -44.03 29.10 -8.53
CA ILE A 27 -43.90 29.11 -7.07
C ILE A 27 -42.87 28.04 -6.65
N ALA A 28 -41.88 28.46 -5.85
CA ALA A 28 -40.91 27.68 -5.07
C ALA A 28 -40.67 26.19 -5.45
N GLY A 29 -39.59 25.92 -6.19
CA GLY A 29 -38.88 24.64 -6.06
C GLY A 29 -38.15 24.62 -4.70
N PRO A 30 -38.07 23.47 -4.01
CA PRO A 30 -37.45 23.41 -2.69
C PRO A 30 -35.96 23.71 -2.77
N GLU A 31 -35.43 24.32 -1.71
CA GLU A 31 -34.02 24.21 -1.41
C GLU A 31 -33.66 22.72 -1.29
N THR A 32 -33.09 22.14 -2.34
CA THR A 32 -32.15 21.04 -2.16
C THR A 32 -30.95 21.62 -1.40
N ARG A 33 -31.10 21.67 -0.07
CA ARG A 33 -29.98 21.52 0.84
C ARG A 33 -29.15 20.38 0.26
N GLN A 34 -27.97 20.70 -0.24
CA GLN A 34 -26.91 19.71 -0.38
C GLN A 34 -26.63 19.23 1.05
N LEU A 35 -27.30 18.15 1.45
CA LEU A 35 -26.74 17.30 2.48
C LEU A 35 -25.42 16.81 1.89
N GLY A 36 -24.32 17.34 2.41
CA GLY A 36 -22.99 16.85 2.11
C GLY A 36 -22.87 15.42 2.63
N THR A 37 -23.25 14.45 1.81
CA THR A 37 -22.86 13.07 1.98
C THR A 37 -21.41 12.96 1.55
N GLY A 38 -20.48 13.06 2.51
CA GLY A 38 -19.03 12.93 2.29
C GLY A 38 -18.56 11.54 1.87
N LEU A 39 -19.41 10.80 1.16
CA LEU A 39 -19.18 9.47 0.60
C LEU A 39 -18.91 9.51 -0.91
N GLY A 40 -19.08 10.66 -1.58
CA GLY A 40 -18.72 10.83 -2.99
C GLY A 40 -17.26 11.24 -3.17
N ASP A 41 -16.81 12.22 -2.38
CA ASP A 41 -15.48 12.82 -2.52
C ASP A 41 -14.33 11.81 -2.29
N GLY A 42 -14.52 10.78 -1.45
CA GLY A 42 -13.53 9.74 -1.18
C GLY A 42 -13.34 8.79 -2.37
N ALA A 43 -14.42 8.17 -2.84
CA ALA A 43 -14.42 7.25 -3.97
C ALA A 43 -13.85 7.88 -5.25
N ASP A 44 -14.18 9.15 -5.53
CA ASP A 44 -13.61 9.89 -6.67
C ASP A 44 -12.10 10.13 -6.51
N GLN A 45 -11.62 10.49 -5.31
CA GLN A 45 -10.19 10.62 -5.02
C GLN A 45 -9.44 9.28 -5.13
N PHE A 46 -10.04 8.18 -4.65
CA PHE A 46 -9.47 6.83 -4.79
C PHE A 46 -9.38 6.41 -6.27
N ALA A 47 -10.43 6.63 -7.05
CA ALA A 47 -10.43 6.35 -8.48
C ALA A 47 -9.34 7.15 -9.22
N HIS A 48 -9.18 8.45 -8.91
CA HIS A 48 -8.10 9.26 -9.46
C HIS A 48 -6.70 8.74 -9.09
N TYR A 49 -6.50 8.33 -7.84
CA TYR A 49 -5.22 7.78 -7.37
C TYR A 49 -4.89 6.42 -8.02
N VAL A 50 -5.89 5.54 -8.18
CA VAL A 50 -5.73 4.28 -8.93
C VAL A 50 -5.40 4.53 -10.40
N GLU A 51 -6.00 5.54 -11.03
CA GLU A 51 -5.69 5.90 -12.42
C GLU A 51 -4.28 6.50 -12.55
N GLU A 52 -3.83 7.35 -11.61
CA GLU A 52 -2.44 7.81 -11.54
C GLU A 52 -1.44 6.64 -11.42
N LEU A 53 -1.76 5.61 -10.64
CA LEU A 53 -0.95 4.39 -10.53
C LEU A 53 -1.00 3.53 -11.81
N ARG A 54 -2.07 3.63 -12.63
CA ARG A 54 -2.16 2.97 -13.95
C ARG A 54 -1.40 3.73 -15.05
N GLU A 55 -1.25 5.05 -14.92
CA GLU A 55 -0.45 5.86 -15.85
C GLU A 55 1.05 5.80 -15.50
N THR A 56 1.40 6.00 -14.22
CA THR A 56 2.79 6.12 -13.77
C THR A 56 3.42 4.79 -13.36
N GLY A 57 2.58 3.82 -12.98
CA GLY A 57 2.94 2.47 -12.54
C GLY A 57 3.12 2.33 -11.02
N LEU A 58 2.89 1.12 -10.52
CA LEU A 58 3.19 0.68 -9.15
C LEU A 58 4.27 -0.43 -9.16
N ASP A 59 5.27 -0.31 -8.28
CA ASP A 59 6.29 -1.34 -8.01
C ASP A 59 6.21 -1.67 -6.51
N VAL A 60 6.06 -2.95 -6.16
CA VAL A 60 6.03 -3.41 -4.76
C VAL A 60 7.09 -4.50 -4.55
N VAL A 61 7.90 -4.36 -3.51
CA VAL A 61 8.86 -5.39 -3.08
C VAL A 61 8.51 -5.89 -1.68
N PHE A 62 8.24 -7.18 -1.57
CA PHE A 62 8.06 -7.84 -0.27
C PHE A 62 9.43 -8.23 0.26
N LEU A 63 9.84 -7.61 1.37
CA LEU A 63 11.06 -7.93 2.08
C LEU A 63 10.68 -8.83 3.27
N ILE A 64 10.91 -10.12 3.13
CA ILE A 64 10.37 -11.16 4.01
C ILE A 64 11.49 -11.78 4.84
N ASP A 65 11.29 -11.79 6.16
CA ASP A 65 12.08 -12.57 7.09
C ASP A 65 11.84 -14.07 6.88
N ALA A 66 12.92 -14.83 6.65
CA ALA A 66 12.88 -16.27 6.36
C ALA A 66 13.64 -17.10 7.39
N THR A 67 13.73 -16.59 8.63
CA THR A 67 14.37 -17.27 9.77
C THR A 67 13.52 -18.35 10.41
N GLY A 68 14.12 -19.17 11.30
CA GLY A 68 13.43 -20.28 11.95
C GLY A 68 12.22 -19.88 12.82
N SER A 69 12.21 -18.66 13.40
CA SER A 69 11.07 -18.16 14.18
C SER A 69 9.85 -17.86 13.30
N MET A 70 10.08 -17.49 12.04
CA MET A 70 9.05 -17.17 11.05
C MET A 70 8.36 -18.39 10.44
N ASP A 71 8.90 -19.61 10.55
CA ASP A 71 8.47 -20.77 9.76
C ASP A 71 6.94 -21.06 9.84
N TRP A 72 6.37 -20.96 11.04
CA TRP A 72 4.93 -21.16 11.26
C TRP A 72 4.06 -20.07 10.63
N ALA A 73 4.59 -18.85 10.51
CA ALA A 73 3.88 -17.70 9.96
C ALA A 73 4.10 -17.60 8.44
N LEU A 74 5.22 -18.12 7.93
CA LEU A 74 5.66 -17.96 6.55
C LEU A 74 4.67 -18.56 5.54
N ILE A 75 3.97 -19.65 5.90
CA ILE A 75 2.89 -20.21 5.07
C ILE A 75 1.78 -19.17 4.87
N ALA A 76 1.28 -18.59 5.96
CA ALA A 76 0.26 -17.54 5.90
C ALA A 76 0.78 -16.28 5.19
N VAL A 77 2.03 -15.85 5.45
CA VAL A 77 2.64 -14.70 4.76
C VAL A 77 2.68 -14.93 3.24
N LYS A 78 3.03 -16.12 2.75
CA LYS A 78 3.01 -16.43 1.30
C LYS A 78 1.60 -16.38 0.71
N GLU A 79 0.60 -16.90 1.41
CA GLU A 79 -0.81 -16.83 0.98
C GLU A 79 -1.27 -15.38 0.90
N ARG A 80 -1.00 -14.56 1.93
CA ARG A 80 -1.40 -13.15 1.96
C ARG A 80 -0.63 -12.27 0.97
N VAL A 81 0.63 -12.60 0.67
CA VAL A 81 1.39 -11.99 -0.42
C VAL A 81 0.79 -12.34 -1.78
N ARG A 82 0.30 -13.58 -1.97
CA ARG A 82 -0.44 -13.96 -3.20
C ARG A 82 -1.74 -13.18 -3.35
N ASP A 83 -2.61 -13.22 -2.35
CA ASP A 83 -3.89 -12.50 -2.34
C ASP A 83 -3.64 -11.05 -2.79
N MET A 84 -2.74 -10.36 -2.08
CA MET A 84 -2.38 -8.96 -2.35
C MET A 84 -1.81 -8.73 -3.77
N MET A 85 -1.00 -9.65 -4.31
CA MET A 85 -0.51 -9.53 -5.68
C MET A 85 -1.64 -9.62 -6.71
N GLU A 86 -2.68 -10.43 -6.45
CA GLU A 86 -3.84 -10.57 -7.33
C GLU A 86 -4.72 -9.32 -7.25
N TRP A 87 -5.17 -8.95 -6.04
CA TRP A 87 -5.95 -7.73 -5.75
C TRP A 87 -5.34 -6.45 -6.34
N VAL A 88 -4.03 -6.24 -6.14
CA VAL A 88 -3.35 -5.03 -6.64
C VAL A 88 -3.23 -5.03 -8.16
N ARG A 89 -3.26 -6.19 -8.85
CA ARG A 89 -3.29 -6.26 -10.31
C ARG A 89 -4.66 -5.99 -10.91
N GLU A 90 -5.73 -6.32 -10.21
CA GLU A 90 -7.09 -5.95 -10.63
C GLU A 90 -7.27 -4.44 -10.60
N LEU A 91 -6.79 -3.79 -9.53
CA LEU A 91 -6.77 -2.33 -9.43
C LEU A 91 -5.75 -1.70 -10.40
N VAL A 92 -4.51 -2.20 -10.45
CA VAL A 92 -3.40 -1.65 -11.25
C VAL A 92 -2.74 -2.75 -12.09
N PRO A 93 -3.24 -3.05 -13.31
CA PRO A 93 -2.74 -4.17 -14.13
C PRO A 93 -1.27 -4.10 -14.52
N ILE A 94 -0.67 -2.90 -14.50
CA ILE A 94 0.76 -2.68 -14.77
C ILE A 94 1.64 -2.73 -13.50
N ALA A 95 1.10 -3.18 -12.37
CA ALA A 95 1.88 -3.38 -11.15
C ALA A 95 2.93 -4.48 -11.31
N ARG A 96 4.14 -4.22 -10.84
CA ARG A 96 5.24 -5.20 -10.78
C ARG A 96 5.53 -5.56 -9.34
N PHE A 97 5.84 -6.83 -9.11
CA PHE A 97 6.12 -7.34 -7.77
C PHE A 97 7.50 -8.00 -7.75
N GLY A 98 8.23 -7.79 -6.66
CA GLY A 98 9.47 -8.46 -6.34
C GLY A 98 9.41 -9.05 -4.93
N VAL A 99 10.27 -10.01 -4.64
CA VAL A 99 10.42 -10.58 -3.30
C VAL A 99 11.90 -10.64 -2.97
N VAL A 100 12.26 -10.17 -1.78
CA VAL A 100 13.56 -10.38 -1.16
C VAL A 100 13.32 -11.18 0.11
N ALA A 101 13.98 -12.33 0.25
CA ALA A 101 14.00 -13.10 1.48
C ALA A 101 15.36 -12.89 2.17
N TYR A 102 15.37 -12.68 3.49
CA TYR A 102 16.60 -12.56 4.27
C TYR A 102 16.61 -13.51 5.48
N ARG A 103 17.81 -13.82 5.99
CA ARG A 103 18.08 -14.63 7.19
C ARG A 103 19.28 -14.06 7.96
N ASP A 104 19.54 -14.57 9.17
CA ASP A 104 20.72 -14.24 9.97
C ASP A 104 22.04 -14.46 9.19
N VAL A 105 23.10 -13.71 9.54
CA VAL A 105 24.39 -13.67 8.81
C VAL A 105 25.16 -14.98 8.83
N ASP A 106 24.80 -15.90 9.75
CA ASP A 106 25.42 -17.20 9.92
C ASP A 106 24.68 -18.35 9.20
N ASP A 107 23.57 -18.08 8.51
CA ASP A 107 22.85 -19.08 7.71
C ASP A 107 23.74 -19.61 6.56
N PRO A 108 23.99 -20.93 6.49
CA PRO A 108 24.90 -21.51 5.51
C PRO A 108 24.29 -21.66 4.11
N GLU A 109 22.98 -21.43 3.93
CA GLU A 109 22.27 -21.56 2.66
C GLU A 109 22.18 -20.22 1.93
N PHE A 110 21.77 -19.15 2.63
CA PHE A 110 21.78 -17.77 2.16
C PHE A 110 21.49 -16.74 3.27
N VAL A 111 22.18 -15.59 3.22
CA VAL A 111 21.78 -14.39 3.98
C VAL A 111 20.68 -13.61 3.24
N THR A 112 20.72 -13.55 1.90
CA THR A 112 19.68 -12.92 1.07
C THR A 112 19.41 -13.68 -0.23
N ARG A 113 18.14 -13.77 -0.62
CA ARG A 113 17.68 -14.22 -1.95
C ARG A 113 16.72 -13.21 -2.55
N ILE A 114 16.71 -13.07 -3.87
CA ILE A 114 15.87 -12.09 -4.57
C ILE A 114 15.20 -12.67 -5.83
N GLN A 115 13.90 -12.39 -5.96
CA GLN A 115 13.18 -12.35 -7.23
C GLN A 115 12.93 -10.88 -7.59
N PRO A 116 13.67 -10.31 -8.56
CA PRO A 116 13.50 -8.91 -8.99
C PRO A 116 12.09 -8.62 -9.54
N LEU A 117 11.74 -7.33 -9.58
CA LEU A 117 10.43 -6.82 -10.00
C LEU A 117 9.99 -7.40 -11.35
N THR A 118 8.84 -8.07 -11.34
CA THR A 118 8.33 -8.79 -12.50
C THR A 118 6.80 -8.73 -12.60
N PHE A 119 6.29 -8.76 -13.82
CA PHE A 119 4.87 -8.98 -14.11
C PHE A 119 4.47 -10.46 -13.98
N SER A 120 5.42 -11.40 -13.89
CA SER A 120 5.12 -12.84 -13.93
C SER A 120 4.81 -13.42 -12.54
N THR A 121 3.53 -13.65 -12.24
CA THR A 121 3.09 -14.36 -11.03
C THR A 121 3.76 -15.74 -10.90
N ILE A 122 3.94 -16.47 -12.01
CA ILE A 122 4.63 -17.78 -12.02
C ILE A 122 6.07 -17.70 -11.50
N LYS A 123 6.80 -16.60 -11.74
CA LYS A 123 8.15 -16.41 -11.17
C LYS A 123 8.10 -16.16 -9.66
N LEU A 124 7.11 -15.39 -9.22
CA LEU A 124 6.88 -15.06 -7.81
C LEU A 124 6.46 -16.30 -7.02
N GLU A 125 5.53 -17.11 -7.55
CA GLU A 125 5.16 -18.42 -6.99
C GLU A 125 6.36 -19.36 -6.84
N ARG A 126 7.19 -19.46 -7.89
CA ARG A 126 8.39 -20.31 -7.87
C ARG A 126 9.44 -19.85 -6.87
N PHE A 127 9.46 -18.56 -6.54
CA PHE A 127 10.33 -18.01 -5.50
C PHE A 127 9.75 -18.22 -4.10
N LEU A 128 8.47 -17.89 -3.89
CA LEU A 128 7.78 -18.00 -2.60
C LEU A 128 7.59 -19.44 -2.15
N GLY A 129 7.24 -20.34 -3.08
CA GLY A 129 6.98 -21.77 -2.82
C GLY A 129 8.01 -22.43 -1.91
N PRO A 130 9.31 -22.49 -2.28
CA PRO A 130 10.35 -23.17 -1.51
C PRO A 130 10.87 -22.42 -0.27
N LEU A 131 10.49 -21.16 -0.02
CA LEU A 131 10.94 -20.46 1.19
C LEU A 131 10.43 -21.18 2.45
N HIS A 132 11.29 -21.38 3.43
CA HIS A 132 10.95 -21.97 4.72
C HIS A 132 11.87 -21.35 5.77
N GLY A 133 11.42 -21.34 7.03
CA GLY A 133 12.18 -20.73 8.12
C GLY A 133 13.39 -21.57 8.46
N VAL A 134 14.59 -21.03 8.29
CA VAL A 134 15.88 -21.68 8.65
C VAL A 134 16.84 -20.62 9.17
N GLY A 135 17.78 -21.02 10.01
CA GLY A 135 18.74 -20.11 10.63
C GLY A 135 18.13 -19.32 11.78
N GLY A 136 18.87 -18.31 12.23
CA GLY A 136 18.64 -17.62 13.49
C GLY A 136 19.29 -18.35 14.68
N GLY A 137 19.26 -17.69 15.84
CA GLY A 137 20.02 -18.10 17.03
C GLY A 137 20.58 -16.88 17.77
N SER A 138 20.72 -15.76 17.07
CA SER A 138 20.79 -14.44 17.68
C SER A 138 19.38 -13.86 17.93
N LEU A 139 19.29 -12.74 18.64
CA LEU A 139 18.03 -12.09 19.06
C LEU A 139 17.60 -10.95 18.12
N ARG A 140 18.28 -10.80 16.99
CA ARG A 140 18.21 -9.68 16.05
C ARG A 140 18.53 -10.19 14.65
N GLU A 141 17.99 -9.54 13.64
CA GLU A 141 18.06 -10.07 12.27
C GLU A 141 18.79 -9.15 11.30
N SER A 142 19.24 -9.75 10.18
CA SER A 142 19.98 -9.10 9.09
C SER A 142 19.10 -8.21 8.18
N VAL A 143 18.15 -7.50 8.78
CA VAL A 143 17.20 -6.60 8.11
C VAL A 143 17.93 -5.56 7.25
N PHE A 144 19.13 -5.10 7.65
CA PHE A 144 19.92 -4.16 6.86
C PHE A 144 20.39 -4.75 5.54
N VAL A 145 20.87 -5.99 5.51
CA VAL A 145 21.33 -6.66 4.29
C VAL A 145 20.14 -6.90 3.35
N GLY A 146 19.03 -7.43 3.89
CA GLY A 146 17.78 -7.59 3.13
C GLY A 146 17.25 -6.28 2.54
N MET A 147 17.22 -5.21 3.33
CA MET A 147 16.82 -3.87 2.87
C MET A 147 17.76 -3.31 1.81
N GLN A 148 19.07 -3.55 1.94
CA GLN A 148 20.06 -3.12 0.96
C GLN A 148 19.84 -3.79 -0.40
N THR A 149 19.58 -5.10 -0.40
CA THR A 149 19.21 -5.86 -1.60
C THR A 149 17.89 -5.40 -2.20
N ALA A 150 16.86 -5.12 -1.38
CA ALA A 150 15.58 -4.60 -1.86
C ALA A 150 15.70 -3.19 -2.49
N VAL A 151 16.52 -2.30 -1.92
CA VAL A 151 16.73 -0.96 -2.47
C VAL A 151 17.55 -0.99 -3.76
N ARG A 152 18.57 -1.85 -3.86
CA ARG A 152 19.54 -1.82 -4.98
C ARG A 152 19.22 -2.77 -6.12
N ASP A 153 18.80 -3.99 -5.81
CA ASP A 153 18.85 -5.12 -6.76
C ASP A 153 17.47 -5.51 -7.32
N SER A 154 16.38 -4.92 -6.81
CA SER A 154 15.02 -5.24 -7.23
C SER A 154 14.63 -4.78 -8.64
N GLY A 155 15.40 -3.90 -9.31
CA GLY A 155 15.09 -3.48 -10.69
C GLY A 155 13.92 -2.48 -10.79
N TRP A 156 13.87 -1.54 -9.84
CA TRP A 156 12.91 -0.43 -9.81
C TRP A 156 12.85 0.33 -11.14
N ARG A 157 11.65 0.71 -11.59
CA ARG A 157 11.52 1.63 -12.74
C ARG A 157 11.85 3.07 -12.31
N SER A 158 12.15 3.91 -13.30
CA SER A 158 12.53 5.32 -13.10
C SER A 158 11.35 6.25 -12.77
N SER A 159 10.11 5.79 -12.88
CA SER A 159 8.87 6.56 -12.68
C SER A 159 7.84 5.80 -11.84
N GLY A 160 6.83 6.48 -11.31
CA GLY A 160 5.72 5.87 -10.56
C GLY A 160 6.07 5.40 -9.15
N LYS A 161 5.07 4.92 -8.41
CA LYS A 161 5.19 4.59 -6.98
C LYS A 161 6.05 3.35 -6.75
N ARG A 162 6.94 3.41 -5.76
CA ARG A 162 7.85 2.34 -5.35
C ARG A 162 7.73 2.08 -3.86
N LEU A 163 7.28 0.88 -3.50
CA LEU A 163 6.96 0.51 -2.12
C LEU A 163 7.74 -0.72 -1.70
N ILE A 164 8.37 -0.69 -0.53
CA ILE A 164 8.90 -1.87 0.16
C ILE A 164 7.95 -2.19 1.32
N ILE A 165 7.52 -3.44 1.42
CA ILE A 165 6.77 -3.96 2.57
C ILE A 165 7.69 -4.94 3.29
N LEU A 166 8.28 -4.51 4.40
CA LEU A 166 9.07 -5.36 5.30
C LEU A 166 8.11 -6.19 6.16
N ILE A 167 8.33 -7.50 6.23
CA ILE A 167 7.54 -8.45 7.02
C ILE A 167 8.52 -9.26 7.87
N GLY A 168 8.41 -9.17 9.20
CA GLY A 168 9.30 -9.89 10.12
C GLY A 168 8.84 -9.85 11.58
N ASP A 169 9.43 -10.69 12.41
CA ASP A 169 9.11 -10.84 13.84
C ASP A 169 10.24 -10.32 14.77
N ALA A 170 11.42 -10.01 14.25
CA ALA A 170 12.58 -9.57 15.01
C ALA A 170 13.18 -8.22 14.53
N PRO A 171 13.65 -7.35 15.44
CA PRO A 171 14.26 -6.07 15.09
C PRO A 171 15.70 -6.22 14.53
N PRO A 172 16.22 -5.22 13.80
CA PRO A 172 17.59 -5.22 13.26
C PRO A 172 18.69 -5.28 14.34
N HIS A 173 19.91 -5.64 13.94
CA HIS A 173 21.12 -5.42 14.75
C HIS A 173 21.29 -3.93 15.13
N ARG A 174 21.69 -3.64 16.38
CA ARG A 174 21.71 -2.26 16.93
C ARG A 174 22.77 -1.37 16.27
N ASP A 175 23.89 -1.98 15.95
CA ASP A 175 25.02 -1.42 15.23
C ASP A 175 24.67 -1.12 13.76
N GLU A 176 23.79 -1.90 13.15
CA GLU A 176 23.28 -1.67 11.80
C GLU A 176 22.15 -0.63 11.72
N LEU A 177 21.38 -0.44 12.80
CA LEU A 177 20.18 0.42 12.82
C LEU A 177 20.43 1.82 12.24
N ASN A 178 21.55 2.48 12.57
CA ASN A 178 21.87 3.80 12.02
C ASN A 178 22.10 3.78 10.50
N ALA A 179 22.75 2.74 9.98
CA ALA A 179 22.98 2.58 8.54
C ALA A 179 21.67 2.23 7.82
N LEU A 180 20.81 1.41 8.44
CA LEU A 180 19.47 1.10 7.97
C LEU A 180 18.60 2.36 7.88
N LEU A 181 18.54 3.19 8.94
CA LEU A 181 17.77 4.44 8.95
C LEU A 181 18.25 5.44 7.88
N GLN A 182 19.57 5.51 7.61
CA GLN A 182 20.11 6.31 6.51
C GLN A 182 19.75 5.76 5.13
N LEU A 183 19.76 4.43 4.96
CA LEU A 183 19.38 3.76 3.72
C LEU A 183 17.90 3.99 3.38
N VAL A 184 16.99 3.75 4.34
CA VAL A 184 15.55 3.93 4.12
C VAL A 184 15.17 5.40 3.90
N SER A 185 15.80 6.34 4.62
CA SER A 185 15.61 7.77 4.39
C SER A 185 16.11 8.21 3.00
N SER A 186 17.18 7.59 2.50
CA SER A 186 17.70 7.87 1.16
C SER A 186 16.79 7.30 0.06
N PHE A 187 16.25 6.09 0.27
CA PHE A 187 15.23 5.52 -0.62
C PHE A 187 13.96 6.37 -0.65
N HIS A 188 13.48 6.82 0.53
CA HIS A 188 12.31 7.68 0.63
C HIS A 188 12.48 9.02 -0.09
N LYS A 189 13.60 9.72 0.14
CA LYS A 189 13.95 10.96 -0.58
C LYS A 189 14.02 10.80 -2.10
N GLY A 190 14.26 9.58 -2.59
CA GLY A 190 14.21 9.26 -4.01
C GLY A 190 12.80 9.12 -4.59
N GLY A 191 11.73 9.20 -3.78
CA GLY A 191 10.35 8.83 -4.15
C GLY A 191 10.06 7.35 -3.89
N GLY A 192 10.64 6.78 -2.83
CA GLY A 192 10.29 5.45 -2.32
C GLY A 192 9.41 5.55 -1.07
N GLU A 193 8.77 4.47 -0.69
CA GLU A 193 7.99 4.34 0.54
C GLU A 193 8.32 3.00 1.20
N ILE A 194 8.40 2.96 2.53
CA ILE A 194 8.66 1.72 3.28
C ILE A 194 7.66 1.57 4.41
N THR A 195 6.93 0.48 4.32
CA THR A 195 5.97 0.00 5.31
C THR A 195 6.56 -1.19 6.05
N VAL A 196 6.20 -1.35 7.33
CA VAL A 196 6.63 -2.50 8.13
C VAL A 196 5.42 -3.23 8.72
N LEU A 197 5.42 -4.55 8.57
CA LEU A 197 4.46 -5.49 9.14
C LEU A 197 5.16 -6.28 10.24
N ASP A 198 4.94 -5.87 11.49
CA ASP A 198 5.43 -6.57 12.67
C ASP A 198 4.55 -7.79 12.92
N ILE A 199 5.11 -8.99 12.78
CA ILE A 199 4.41 -10.26 13.02
C ILE A 199 4.82 -10.95 14.32
N SER A 200 5.59 -10.28 15.18
CA SER A 200 6.06 -10.79 16.47
C SER A 200 4.90 -11.16 17.41
N ASP A 201 5.07 -12.22 18.21
CA ASP A 201 4.10 -12.62 19.25
C ASP A 201 3.73 -11.46 20.19
N ASP A 202 4.72 -10.63 20.50
CA ASP A 202 4.64 -9.44 21.35
C ASP A 202 3.67 -8.38 20.76
N ALA A 203 3.77 -8.13 19.45
CA ALA A 203 2.88 -7.22 18.75
C ALA A 203 1.51 -7.86 18.44
N ASN A 204 1.43 -9.19 18.36
CA ASN A 204 0.30 -9.93 17.80
C ASN A 204 -0.27 -11.00 18.75
N PRO A 205 -0.80 -10.64 19.93
CA PRO A 205 -1.39 -11.61 20.85
C PRO A 205 -2.58 -12.39 20.24
N ALA A 206 -3.32 -11.82 19.28
CA ALA A 206 -4.39 -12.52 18.58
C ALA A 206 -3.87 -13.66 17.68
N LEU A 207 -2.75 -13.43 16.99
CA LEU A 207 -2.07 -14.41 16.15
C LEU A 207 -1.45 -15.53 17.00
N LEU A 208 -0.86 -15.15 18.14
CA LEU A 208 -0.37 -16.09 19.15
C LEU A 208 -1.50 -16.97 19.73
N GLU A 209 -2.67 -16.40 20.02
CA GLU A 209 -3.84 -17.17 20.47
C GLU A 209 -4.31 -18.20 19.44
N ALA A 210 -4.32 -17.83 18.15
CA ALA A 210 -4.66 -18.72 17.05
C ALA A 210 -3.65 -19.87 16.92
N ARG A 211 -2.34 -19.56 16.94
CA ARG A 211 -1.24 -20.53 16.91
C ARG A 211 -1.28 -21.51 18.08
N LEU A 212 -1.46 -21.01 19.31
CA LEU A 212 -1.49 -21.83 20.53
C LEU A 212 -2.85 -22.49 20.80
N LYS A 213 -3.89 -22.17 20.01
CA LYS A 213 -5.29 -22.61 20.18
C LYS A 213 -5.84 -22.39 21.61
N ARG A 214 -5.36 -21.34 22.28
CA ARG A 214 -5.76 -20.96 23.65
C ARG A 214 -5.67 -19.46 23.83
N LYS A 215 -6.43 -18.91 24.78
CA LYS A 215 -6.28 -17.51 25.19
C LYS A 215 -4.95 -17.26 25.91
N VAL A 216 -4.42 -16.05 25.74
CA VAL A 216 -3.23 -15.56 26.44
C VAL A 216 -3.62 -14.31 27.25
N PRO A 217 -2.91 -13.99 28.35
CA PRO A 217 -3.16 -12.76 29.09
C PRO A 217 -2.68 -11.56 28.25
N ARG A 218 -3.56 -10.99 27.41
CA ARG A 218 -3.19 -9.95 26.41
C ARG A 218 -2.45 -8.75 27.00
N ALA A 219 -2.67 -8.43 28.28
CA ALA A 219 -1.96 -7.38 29.01
C ALA A 219 -0.45 -7.66 29.24
N MET A 220 0.04 -8.87 28.96
CA MET A 220 1.47 -9.20 28.96
C MET A 220 2.16 -8.93 27.62
N TYR A 221 1.39 -8.58 26.58
CA TYR A 221 1.86 -8.38 25.21
C TYR A 221 1.70 -6.91 24.82
N ARG A 222 2.53 -6.45 23.90
CA ARG A 222 2.59 -5.05 23.46
C ARG A 222 1.36 -4.64 22.67
N GLY A 223 0.87 -5.50 21.78
CA GLY A 223 -0.28 -5.23 20.90
C GLY A 223 -0.06 -4.11 19.87
N ILE A 224 1.17 -3.59 19.76
CA ILE A 224 1.61 -2.54 18.83
C ILE A 224 2.99 -2.90 18.27
N PRO A 225 3.39 -2.33 17.10
CA PRO A 225 4.66 -2.66 16.48
C PRO A 225 5.86 -2.26 17.35
N SER A 226 7.00 -2.90 17.11
CA SER A 226 8.24 -2.61 17.84
C SER A 226 8.73 -1.17 17.60
N TYR A 227 9.48 -0.62 18.55
CA TYR A 227 10.05 0.72 18.41
C TYR A 227 11.02 0.81 17.21
N ASP A 228 11.88 -0.20 17.04
CA ASP A 228 12.85 -0.26 15.94
C ASP A 228 12.12 -0.33 14.57
N PHE A 229 11.01 -1.07 14.46
CA PHE A 229 10.18 -1.10 13.24
C PHE A 229 9.43 0.21 12.98
N ASN A 230 8.91 0.88 14.01
CA ASN A 230 8.31 2.22 13.88
C ASN A 230 9.33 3.23 13.34
N LEU A 231 10.57 3.21 13.84
CA LEU A 231 11.64 4.08 13.33
C LEU A 231 11.97 3.80 11.86
N ILE A 232 12.03 2.53 11.44
CA ILE A 232 12.29 2.14 10.05
C ILE A 232 11.18 2.66 9.13
N ALA A 233 9.91 2.44 9.50
CA ALA A 233 8.76 2.89 8.71
C ALA A 233 8.74 4.42 8.57
N GLN A 234 8.81 5.14 9.70
CA GLN A 234 8.81 6.61 9.71
C GLN A 234 9.97 7.22 8.91
N ALA A 235 11.17 6.64 9.01
CA ALA A 235 12.33 7.09 8.23
C ALA A 235 12.19 6.75 6.73
N GLY A 236 11.43 5.71 6.39
CA GLY A 236 11.06 5.31 5.03
C GLY A 236 9.79 5.97 4.48
N GLY A 237 9.13 6.84 5.25
CA GLY A 237 7.92 7.58 4.85
C GLY A 237 6.62 6.79 4.87
N GLY A 238 6.57 5.63 5.53
CA GLY A 238 5.37 4.82 5.71
C GLY A 238 5.12 4.44 7.17
N ASP A 239 4.23 3.49 7.40
CA ASP A 239 3.77 3.08 8.74
C ASP A 239 4.21 1.68 9.14
N ALA A 240 4.36 1.48 10.46
CA ALA A 240 4.51 0.15 11.05
C ALA A 240 3.15 -0.33 11.55
N VAL A 241 2.79 -1.58 11.26
CA VAL A 241 1.47 -2.16 11.59
C VAL A 241 1.60 -3.58 12.10
N THR A 242 0.59 -4.05 12.84
CA THR A 242 0.53 -5.41 13.39
C THR A 242 -0.34 -6.32 12.53
N LEU A 243 -0.01 -7.61 12.53
CA LEU A 243 -0.78 -8.70 11.91
C LEU A 243 -2.00 -9.09 12.77
N ASP A 244 -3.00 -8.22 12.85
CA ASP A 244 -4.28 -8.56 13.49
C ASP A 244 -5.15 -9.47 12.58
N GLY A 245 -5.84 -10.43 13.20
CA GLY A 245 -6.17 -11.72 12.57
C GLY A 245 -7.01 -11.71 11.28
N ASP A 246 -6.64 -12.64 10.38
CA ASP A 246 -7.24 -13.21 9.15
C ASP A 246 -8.13 -12.41 8.19
N ILE A 247 -8.91 -11.43 8.62
CA ILE A 247 -9.82 -10.64 7.75
C ILE A 247 -9.40 -9.17 7.68
N ARG A 248 -8.81 -8.62 8.75
CA ARG A 248 -8.30 -7.24 8.74
C ARG A 248 -7.00 -7.07 7.97
N LEU A 249 -6.28 -8.16 7.71
CA LEU A 249 -4.94 -8.10 7.14
C LEU A 249 -4.91 -7.70 5.67
N ILE A 250 -5.76 -8.27 4.80
CA ILE A 250 -5.80 -7.87 3.38
C ILE A 250 -6.17 -6.39 3.28
N ARG A 251 -7.22 -5.96 4.01
CA ARG A 251 -7.58 -4.55 4.10
C ARG A 251 -6.39 -3.72 4.55
N ARG A 252 -5.70 -4.06 5.65
CA ARG A 252 -4.52 -3.30 6.12
C ARG A 252 -3.39 -3.27 5.10
N LEU A 253 -3.04 -4.40 4.48
CA LEU A 253 -1.99 -4.51 3.45
C LEU A 253 -2.30 -3.69 2.20
N VAL A 254 -3.56 -3.64 1.78
CA VAL A 254 -3.97 -2.82 0.65
C VAL A 254 -4.05 -1.34 1.08
N THR A 255 -4.51 -1.02 2.30
CA THR A 255 -4.37 0.32 2.89
C THR A 255 -2.90 0.76 3.01
N LEU A 256 -1.95 -0.15 3.19
CA LEU A 256 -0.51 0.15 3.17
C LEU A 256 0.07 0.42 1.76
N ILE A 257 -0.65 0.04 0.71
CA ILE A 257 -0.27 0.33 -0.69
C ILE A 257 -0.91 1.65 -1.14
N PHE A 258 -2.20 1.81 -0.84
CA PHE A 258 -3.00 2.93 -1.33
C PHE A 258 -3.07 4.12 -0.35
N GLY A 259 -2.94 3.89 0.96
CA GLY A 259 -2.93 4.90 2.03
C GLY A 259 -4.17 4.84 2.95
N ASP A 260 -3.99 5.19 4.24
CA ASP A 260 -5.07 5.22 5.26
C ASP A 260 -6.26 6.11 4.85
N ALA A 261 -6.01 7.14 4.03
CA ALA A 261 -7.02 8.07 3.51
C ALA A 261 -8.14 7.41 2.68
N PHE A 262 -7.90 6.22 2.11
CA PHE A 262 -8.85 5.52 1.25
C PHE A 262 -9.45 4.26 1.90
N SER A 263 -9.32 4.12 3.23
CA SER A 263 -9.64 2.87 3.94
C SER A 263 -11.13 2.50 3.96
N GLU A 264 -12.05 3.47 3.83
CA GLU A 264 -13.49 3.21 3.67
C GLU A 264 -13.86 2.86 2.23
N ASP A 265 -13.40 3.63 1.24
CA ASP A 265 -13.64 3.38 -0.19
C ASP A 265 -13.04 2.05 -0.64
N LEU A 266 -11.88 1.70 -0.09
CA LEU A 266 -11.25 0.41 -0.30
C LEU A 266 -12.08 -0.74 0.26
N ALA A 267 -12.76 -0.58 1.39
CA ALA A 267 -13.65 -1.62 1.89
C ALA A 267 -14.81 -1.86 0.90
N ILE A 268 -15.36 -0.81 0.30
CA ILE A 268 -16.40 -0.92 -0.73
C ILE A 268 -15.86 -1.61 -2.00
N ALA A 269 -14.63 -1.28 -2.43
CA ALA A 269 -14.00 -1.90 -3.59
C ALA A 269 -13.67 -3.39 -3.36
N LEU A 270 -13.20 -3.75 -2.17
CA LEU A 270 -12.96 -5.15 -1.77
C LEU A 270 -14.28 -5.93 -1.71
N ASP A 271 -15.30 -5.41 -1.02
CA ASP A 271 -16.63 -6.03 -0.90
C ASP A 271 -17.28 -6.22 -2.30
N ALA A 272 -17.05 -5.30 -3.24
CA ALA A 272 -17.56 -5.40 -4.60
C ALA A 272 -16.92 -6.54 -5.41
N VAL A 273 -15.61 -6.78 -5.27
CA VAL A 273 -14.90 -7.87 -5.95
C VAL A 273 -15.15 -9.22 -5.28
N GLU A 274 -15.27 -9.28 -3.95
CA GLU A 274 -15.68 -10.50 -3.23
C GLU A 274 -17.12 -10.94 -3.56
N SER A 275 -17.90 -10.10 -4.26
CA SER A 275 -19.29 -10.37 -4.67
C SER A 275 -19.47 -10.90 -6.11
N ILE A 276 -18.37 -11.23 -6.81
CA ILE A 276 -18.32 -11.72 -8.21
C ILE A 276 -18.00 -13.23 -8.26
#